data_AF-H2YNM9-F1
#
_entry.id   AF-H2YNM9-F1
#
_cell.length_a   1.000
_cell.length_b   1.000
_cell.length_c   1.000
_cell.angle_alpha   90.00
_cell.angle_beta   90.00
_cell.angle_gamma   90.00
#
_symmetry.space_group_name_H-M   'P 1'
#
loop_
_entity.id
_entity.type
_entity.pdbx_description
1 polymer ?
#
loop_
_entity_poly.entity_id
_entity_poly.type
_entity_poly.pdbx_seq_one_letter_code
_entity_poly.pdbx_strand_id
1 'polypeptide(L)'
;HHPGPKSQAPCAVGECQCRAFAFIPSRPEDVGEFWLQRRKNFDPSTWKAKCRCKHPHTEHAAIGLRSCRSCRCAQFESNFLCAACDRHWEDHETFFDTEAARMEKGLPHGEEYLPFAEIPQLRNMALTGKTEDSVKYKSITRGREVIKPSAPADNNTPVPFGYHKSNANPFGK
;
A
#
# COMPACT_ATOMS: atom_id res chain seq x y z
N HIS A 1 25.05 -5.92 -6.38
CA HIS A 1 23.95 -6.65 -5.72
C HIS A 1 24.34 -6.90 -4.26
N HIS A 2 23.81 -6.10 -3.33
CA HIS A 2 23.95 -6.38 -1.91
C HIS A 2 22.86 -7.38 -1.51
N PRO A 3 23.20 -8.54 -0.91
CA PRO A 3 22.19 -9.47 -0.44
C PRO A 3 21.66 -8.96 0.90
N GLY A 4 20.59 -8.17 0.86
CA GLY A 4 19.79 -7.89 2.05
C GLY A 4 19.18 -9.19 2.62
N PRO A 5 18.86 -9.24 3.93
CA PRO A 5 18.28 -10.43 4.54
C PRO A 5 16.96 -10.78 3.84
N LYS A 6 16.87 -12.01 3.32
CA LYS A 6 15.69 -12.55 2.63
C LYS A 6 14.59 -12.85 3.63
N SER A 7 13.91 -11.84 4.13
CA SER A 7 12.60 -11.98 4.79
C SER A 7 11.56 -12.31 3.73
N GLN A 8 11.56 -13.52 3.19
CA GLN A 8 10.51 -13.95 2.28
C GLN A 8 9.26 -14.13 3.14
N ALA A 9 8.21 -13.35 2.92
CA ALA A 9 6.87 -13.62 3.43
C ALA A 9 6.23 -14.66 2.51
N PRO A 10 6.32 -15.97 2.80
CA PRO A 10 5.76 -17.00 1.94
C PRO A 10 4.24 -16.90 1.95
N CYS A 11 3.62 -17.36 0.87
CA CYS A 11 2.17 -17.42 0.82
C CYS A 11 1.64 -18.52 1.76
N ALA A 12 0.66 -18.16 2.59
CA ALA A 12 -0.04 -19.12 3.46
C ALA A 12 -1.17 -19.89 2.75
N VAL A 13 -1.53 -19.49 1.53
CA VAL A 13 -2.57 -20.16 0.74
C VAL A 13 -2.00 -21.44 0.14
N GLY A 14 -2.53 -22.58 0.57
CA GLY A 14 -2.21 -23.89 -0.02
C GLY A 14 -2.43 -23.87 -1.53
N GLU A 15 -1.50 -24.49 -2.28
CA GLU A 15 -1.52 -24.58 -3.75
C GLU A 15 -1.24 -23.25 -4.51
N CYS A 16 -1.02 -22.12 -3.83
CA CYS A 16 -0.53 -20.92 -4.51
C CYS A 16 0.89 -21.15 -5.04
N GLN A 17 1.10 -20.88 -6.33
CA GLN A 17 2.44 -20.95 -6.94
C GLN A 17 3.36 -19.79 -6.51
N CYS A 18 2.81 -18.78 -5.83
CA CYS A 18 3.54 -17.60 -5.40
C CYS A 18 4.56 -17.94 -4.29
N ARG A 19 5.85 -17.65 -4.55
CA ARG A 19 6.95 -18.00 -3.62
C ARG A 19 7.11 -17.00 -2.47
N ALA A 20 6.86 -15.73 -2.74
CA ALA A 20 6.92 -14.65 -1.78
C ALA A 20 5.97 -13.54 -2.24
N PHE A 21 5.55 -12.70 -1.30
CA PHE A 21 4.86 -11.47 -1.65
C PHE A 21 5.77 -10.54 -2.46
N ALA A 22 5.24 -10.03 -3.57
CA ALA A 22 5.84 -8.96 -4.33
C ALA A 22 4.74 -7.94 -4.58
N PHE A 23 4.96 -6.72 -4.13
CA PHE A 23 3.99 -5.65 -4.33
C PHE A 23 3.72 -5.46 -5.82
N ILE A 24 2.45 -5.44 -6.22
CA ILE A 24 2.03 -4.98 -7.55
C ILE A 24 0.95 -3.92 -7.33
N PRO A 25 1.03 -2.76 -8.00
CA PRO A 25 -0.01 -1.75 -7.96
C PRO A 25 -1.39 -2.35 -8.26
N SER A 26 -2.33 -2.11 -7.37
CA SER A 26 -3.70 -2.60 -7.48
C SER A 26 -4.65 -1.51 -7.94
N ARG A 27 -4.25 -0.25 -7.85
CA ARG A 27 -5.03 0.93 -8.24
C ARG A 27 -4.20 1.90 -9.07
N PRO A 28 -4.85 2.74 -9.90
CA PRO A 28 -4.14 3.76 -10.68
C PRO A 28 -3.41 4.79 -9.81
N GLU A 29 -3.89 5.09 -8.60
CA GLU A 29 -3.23 6.03 -7.68
C GLU A 29 -1.83 5.58 -7.29
N ASP A 30 -1.63 4.26 -7.15
CA ASP A 30 -0.36 3.68 -6.71
C ASP A 30 0.77 3.93 -7.73
N VAL A 31 0.40 4.30 -8.97
CA VAL A 31 1.31 4.60 -10.08
C VAL A 31 1.13 6.02 -10.60
N GLY A 32 0.50 6.89 -9.80
CA GLY A 32 0.34 8.31 -10.12
C GLY A 32 -0.76 8.62 -11.13
N GLU A 33 -1.54 7.63 -11.60
CA GLU A 33 -2.63 7.80 -12.57
C GLU A 33 -3.98 8.17 -11.92
N PHE A 34 -3.96 8.89 -10.79
CA PHE A 34 -5.16 9.24 -10.00
C PHE A 34 -6.26 9.98 -10.81
N TRP A 35 -5.91 10.61 -11.94
CA TRP A 35 -6.88 11.27 -12.82
C TRP A 35 -7.82 10.28 -13.56
N LEU A 36 -7.48 8.99 -13.64
CA LEU A 36 -8.32 7.98 -14.29
C LEU A 36 -9.68 7.86 -13.61
N GLN A 37 -9.74 7.98 -12.28
CA GLN A 37 -10.99 7.99 -11.52
C GLN A 37 -11.97 9.08 -11.94
N ARG A 38 -11.49 10.17 -12.55
CA ARG A 38 -12.33 11.29 -12.99
C ARG A 38 -12.98 11.06 -14.35
N ARG A 39 -12.63 9.98 -15.06
CA ARG A 39 -13.21 9.68 -16.36
C ARG A 39 -14.60 9.09 -16.18
N LYS A 40 -15.57 9.60 -16.94
CA LYS A 40 -17.00 9.28 -16.83
C LYS A 40 -17.33 7.77 -16.82
N ASN A 41 -16.54 6.96 -17.53
CA ASN A 41 -16.76 5.52 -17.68
C ASN A 41 -15.58 4.70 -17.11
N PHE A 42 -14.85 5.22 -16.13
CA PHE A 42 -13.78 4.46 -15.48
C PHE A 42 -14.37 3.56 -14.40
N ASP A 43 -14.06 2.27 -14.49
CA ASP A 43 -14.39 1.27 -13.47
C ASP A 43 -13.09 0.83 -12.78
N PRO A 44 -12.85 1.24 -11.51
CA PRO A 44 -11.67 0.87 -10.76
C PRO A 44 -11.45 -0.64 -10.65
N SER A 45 -12.53 -1.44 -10.60
CA SER A 45 -12.44 -2.90 -10.42
C SER A 45 -11.78 -3.60 -11.62
N THR A 46 -11.88 -2.98 -12.81
CA THR A 46 -11.33 -3.49 -14.07
C THR A 46 -9.88 -3.06 -14.29
N TRP A 47 -9.38 -2.07 -13.54
CA TRP A 47 -8.00 -1.62 -13.69
C TRP A 47 -7.03 -2.71 -13.22
N LYS A 48 -5.95 -2.89 -13.97
CA LYS A 48 -4.84 -3.79 -13.65
C LYS A 48 -3.55 -3.13 -14.13
N ALA A 49 -2.50 -3.20 -13.31
CA ALA A 49 -1.14 -2.86 -13.72
C ALA A 49 -0.76 -3.63 -14.99
N LYS A 50 -0.25 -2.93 -16.00
CA LYS A 50 0.06 -3.48 -17.33
C LYS A 50 1.56 -3.62 -17.53
N CYS A 51 1.92 -4.62 -18.32
CA CYS A 51 3.26 -4.74 -18.86
C CYS A 51 3.41 -3.87 -20.13
N ARG A 52 4.64 -3.59 -20.54
CA ARG A 52 4.99 -3.05 -21.86
C ARG A 52 4.32 -3.80 -23.02
N CYS A 53 4.12 -5.13 -22.88
CA CYS A 53 3.39 -5.97 -23.84
C CYS A 53 1.87 -5.74 -23.86
N LYS A 54 1.36 -4.81 -23.04
CA LYS A 54 -0.04 -4.37 -22.88
C LYS A 54 -0.97 -5.35 -22.16
N HIS A 55 -0.55 -6.57 -21.90
CA HIS A 55 -1.28 -7.51 -21.05
C HIS A 55 -1.18 -7.11 -19.57
N PRO A 56 -2.22 -7.40 -18.76
CA PRO A 56 -2.21 -7.14 -17.32
C PRO A 56 -1.25 -8.09 -16.60
N HIS A 57 -0.79 -7.68 -15.41
CA HIS A 57 0.08 -8.50 -14.55
C HIS A 57 -0.53 -9.87 -14.19
N THR A 58 -1.86 -10.03 -14.21
CA THR A 58 -2.56 -11.30 -13.98
C THR A 58 -2.33 -12.33 -15.08
N GLU A 59 -1.98 -11.87 -16.30
CA GLU A 59 -1.60 -12.74 -17.42
C GLU A 59 -0.11 -13.10 -17.40
N HIS A 60 0.64 -12.60 -16.43
CA HIS A 60 2.04 -12.95 -16.23
C HIS A 60 2.18 -14.03 -15.13
N ALA A 61 3.22 -14.85 -15.23
CA ALA A 61 3.53 -15.83 -14.19
C ALA A 61 3.80 -15.12 -12.84
N ALA A 62 3.37 -15.73 -11.73
CA ALA A 62 3.58 -15.17 -10.39
C ALA A 62 5.02 -15.35 -9.86
N ILE A 63 5.87 -16.05 -10.61
CA ILE A 63 7.22 -16.46 -10.21
C ILE A 63 8.25 -16.15 -11.31
N GLY A 64 9.53 -16.19 -10.93
CA GLY A 64 10.64 -15.95 -11.84
C GLY A 64 10.60 -14.54 -12.42
N LEU A 65 10.94 -14.42 -13.72
CA LEU A 65 10.87 -13.15 -14.45
C LEU A 65 9.43 -12.72 -14.80
N ARG A 66 8.42 -13.51 -14.41
CA ARG A 66 7.01 -13.21 -14.68
C ARG A 66 6.72 -13.11 -16.18
N SER A 67 7.03 -14.16 -16.93
CA SER A 67 6.74 -14.23 -18.37
C SER A 67 5.24 -14.15 -18.64
N CYS A 68 4.86 -13.51 -19.75
CA CYS A 68 3.48 -13.41 -20.19
C CYS A 68 2.96 -14.77 -20.71
N ARG A 69 1.71 -15.10 -20.40
CA ARG A 69 1.04 -16.32 -20.90
C ARG A 69 0.35 -16.12 -22.25
N SER A 70 0.10 -14.86 -22.62
CA SER A 70 -0.68 -14.48 -23.81
C SER A 70 0.19 -14.08 -25.01
N CYS A 71 1.50 -13.86 -24.81
CA CYS A 71 2.44 -13.52 -25.88
C CYS A 71 3.89 -13.94 -25.55
N ARG A 72 4.85 -13.62 -26.43
CA ARG A 72 6.28 -13.98 -26.28
C ARG A 72 7.08 -13.08 -25.31
N CYS A 73 6.40 -12.27 -24.50
CA CYS A 73 7.04 -11.38 -23.53
C CYS A 73 7.66 -12.20 -22.39
N ALA A 74 8.99 -12.21 -22.31
CA ALA A 74 9.74 -13.07 -21.39
C ALA A 74 9.78 -12.56 -19.94
N GLN A 75 9.54 -11.26 -19.73
CA GLN A 75 9.62 -10.62 -18.42
C GLN A 75 8.52 -9.57 -18.27
N PHE A 76 7.97 -9.42 -17.05
CA PHE A 76 7.14 -8.28 -16.73
C PHE A 76 7.99 -7.00 -16.67
N GLU A 77 7.84 -6.14 -17.68
CA GLU A 77 8.34 -4.76 -17.70
C GLU A 77 7.17 -3.80 -17.49
N SER A 78 7.18 -2.94 -16.47
CA SER A 78 6.05 -2.04 -16.23
C SER A 78 5.85 -1.04 -17.36
N ASN A 79 4.59 -0.82 -17.76
CA ASN A 79 4.24 0.27 -18.67
C ASN A 79 3.97 1.60 -17.96
N PHE A 80 4.23 1.65 -16.66
CA PHE A 80 4.05 2.77 -15.75
C PHE A 80 5.33 2.98 -14.94
N LEU A 81 5.45 4.15 -14.32
CA LEU A 81 6.54 4.50 -13.41
C LEU A 81 6.00 4.62 -11.98
N CYS A 82 6.87 4.37 -11.01
CA CYS A 82 6.55 4.59 -9.59
C CYS A 82 6.35 6.08 -9.32
N ALA A 83 5.21 6.44 -8.72
CA ALA A 83 4.86 7.84 -8.43
C ALA A 83 5.82 8.53 -7.43
N ALA A 84 6.63 7.76 -6.69
CA ALA A 84 7.55 8.29 -5.68
C ALA A 84 8.97 8.51 -6.19
N CYS A 85 9.44 7.74 -7.19
CA CYS A 85 10.84 7.74 -7.60
C CYS A 85 11.07 7.70 -9.12
N ASP A 86 10.00 7.70 -9.92
CA ASP A 86 10.01 7.67 -11.39
C ASP A 86 10.78 6.50 -12.04
N ARG A 87 11.01 5.40 -11.28
CA ARG A 87 11.62 4.17 -11.80
C ARG A 87 10.57 3.14 -12.19
N HIS A 88 10.99 2.17 -13.00
CA HIS A 88 10.16 1.04 -13.39
C HIS A 88 9.87 0.13 -12.19
N TRP A 89 8.76 -0.59 -12.23
CA TRP A 89 8.34 -1.48 -11.14
C TRP A 89 9.39 -2.57 -10.88
N GLU A 90 9.95 -3.14 -11.94
CA GLU A 90 10.95 -4.21 -11.86
C GLU A 90 12.27 -3.78 -11.23
N ASP A 91 12.52 -2.47 -11.07
CA ASP A 91 13.66 -1.94 -10.33
C ASP A 91 13.42 -1.90 -8.80
N HIS A 92 12.19 -2.18 -8.35
CA HIS A 92 11.82 -2.16 -6.94
C HIS A 92 11.94 -3.55 -6.32
N GLU A 93 12.43 -3.58 -5.09
CA GLU A 93 12.38 -4.76 -4.23
C GLU A 93 11.33 -4.57 -3.13
N THR A 94 10.58 -5.63 -2.84
CA THR A 94 9.75 -5.66 -1.65
C THR A 94 10.59 -6.16 -0.48
N PHE A 95 10.81 -5.31 0.51
CA PHE A 95 11.51 -5.67 1.74
C PHE A 95 10.52 -5.78 2.91
N PHE A 96 10.83 -6.62 3.89
CA PHE A 96 10.11 -6.67 5.15
C PHE A 96 11.06 -6.32 6.29
N ASP A 97 10.57 -5.53 7.23
CA ASP A 97 11.31 -5.16 8.43
C ASP A 97 10.55 -5.71 9.63
N THR A 98 11.15 -6.68 10.32
CA THR A 98 10.55 -7.28 11.52
C THR A 98 10.77 -6.37 12.72
N GLU A 99 9.87 -6.42 13.70
CA GLU A 99 10.04 -5.69 14.97
C GLU A 99 11.40 -5.97 15.62
N ALA A 100 11.81 -7.24 15.71
CA ALA A 100 13.12 -7.62 16.25
C ALA A 100 14.31 -6.97 15.51
N ALA A 101 14.26 -6.95 14.17
CA ALA A 101 15.29 -6.30 13.35
C ALA A 101 15.34 -4.78 13.57
N ARG A 102 14.19 -4.15 13.90
CA ARG A 102 14.13 -2.73 14.25
C ARG A 102 14.69 -2.46 15.63
N MET A 103 14.34 -3.30 16.61
CA MET A 103 14.90 -3.24 17.96
C MET A 103 16.43 -3.35 17.94
N GLU A 104 16.98 -4.31 17.20
CA GLU A 104 18.43 -4.50 17.06
C GLU A 104 19.13 -3.27 16.46
N LYS A 105 18.48 -2.60 15.50
CA LYS A 105 18.99 -1.39 14.85
C LYS A 105 18.71 -0.09 15.63
N GLY A 106 18.06 -0.18 16.80
CA GLY A 106 17.62 1.00 17.56
C GLY A 106 16.63 1.88 16.78
N LEU A 107 15.83 1.29 15.89
CA LEU A 107 14.81 1.99 15.12
C LEU A 107 13.45 1.96 15.83
N PRO A 108 12.56 2.96 15.58
CA PRO A 108 11.24 3.01 16.20
C PRO A 108 10.44 1.72 16.00
N HIS A 109 9.85 1.17 17.06
CA HIS A 109 9.09 -0.08 17.04
C HIS A 109 7.86 -0.01 17.97
N GLY A 110 6.87 -0.88 17.74
CA GLY A 110 5.68 -0.98 18.59
C GLY A 110 4.97 0.36 18.81
N GLU A 111 4.86 0.79 20.07
CA GLU A 111 4.15 2.02 20.45
C GLU A 111 4.87 3.31 20.05
N GLU A 112 6.14 3.24 19.66
CA GLU A 112 6.91 4.40 19.17
C GLU A 112 6.39 4.91 17.81
N TYR A 113 5.53 4.14 17.13
CA TYR A 113 4.81 4.57 15.94
C TYR A 113 3.51 5.35 16.23
N LEU A 114 3.09 5.45 17.49
CA LEU A 114 1.93 6.27 17.83
C LEU A 114 2.23 7.74 17.55
N PRO A 115 1.24 8.53 17.07
CA PRO A 115 1.44 9.96 16.87
C PRO A 115 1.94 10.63 18.14
N PHE A 116 3.04 11.38 18.04
CA PHE A 116 3.66 12.08 19.17
C PHE A 116 3.96 11.16 20.37
N ALA A 117 4.42 9.92 20.13
CA ALA A 117 4.71 8.93 21.17
C ALA A 117 5.55 9.49 22.33
N GLU A 118 6.46 10.40 22.02
CA GLU A 118 7.37 11.11 22.90
C GLU A 118 6.72 12.20 23.76
N ILE A 119 5.53 12.69 23.39
CA ILE A 119 4.78 13.73 24.12
C ILE A 119 3.39 13.20 24.52
N PRO A 120 3.22 12.69 25.75
CA PRO A 120 1.99 12.01 26.19
C PRO A 120 0.70 12.81 25.97
N GLN A 121 0.74 14.13 26.17
CA GLN A 121 -0.42 15.00 26.02
C GLN A 121 -0.89 15.10 24.56
N LEU A 122 0.04 15.23 23.62
CA LEU A 122 -0.26 15.30 22.19
C LEU A 122 -0.65 13.93 21.64
N ARG A 123 -0.01 12.85 22.12
CA ARG A 123 -0.42 11.48 21.82
C ARG A 123 -1.86 11.24 22.24
N ASN A 124 -2.20 11.56 23.49
CA ASN A 124 -3.56 11.39 24.00
C ASN A 124 -4.55 12.23 23.19
N MET A 125 -4.23 13.50 22.92
CA MET A 125 -5.04 14.37 22.06
C MET A 125 -5.27 13.77 20.66
N ALA A 126 -4.26 13.19 20.03
CA ALA A 126 -4.39 12.55 18.72
C ALA A 126 -5.24 11.26 18.78
N LEU A 127 -5.17 10.51 19.88
CA LEU A 127 -5.89 9.24 20.05
C LEU A 127 -7.35 9.41 20.52
N THR A 128 -7.64 10.43 21.32
CA THR A 128 -8.94 10.58 22.02
C THR A 128 -9.58 11.95 21.84
N GLY A 129 -8.86 12.94 21.30
CA GLY A 129 -9.29 14.34 21.26
C GLY A 129 -9.16 15.08 22.59
N LYS A 130 -8.52 14.48 23.61
CA LYS A 130 -8.32 15.09 24.94
C LYS A 130 -6.89 14.84 25.44
N THR A 131 -6.23 15.87 25.98
CA THR A 131 -4.82 15.79 26.39
C THR A 131 -4.57 14.83 27.57
N GLU A 132 -5.52 14.74 28.48
CA GLU A 132 -5.44 14.00 29.74
C GLU A 132 -5.96 12.57 29.64
N ASP A 133 -6.71 12.24 28.59
CA ASP A 133 -7.31 10.93 28.41
C ASP A 133 -6.32 9.92 27.80
N SER A 134 -5.72 9.11 28.69
CA SER A 134 -4.79 8.04 28.35
C SER A 134 -5.45 6.67 28.18
N VAL A 135 -6.78 6.56 28.23
CA VAL A 135 -7.48 5.27 28.21
C VAL A 135 -7.16 4.50 26.93
N LYS A 136 -7.16 5.18 25.78
CA LYS A 136 -6.85 4.56 24.47
C LYS A 136 -5.40 4.11 24.35
N TYR A 137 -4.46 4.89 24.87
CA TYR A 137 -3.05 4.48 24.92
C TYR A 137 -2.86 3.22 25.80
N LYS A 138 -3.50 3.20 26.97
CA LYS A 138 -3.45 2.05 27.90
C LYS A 138 -4.13 0.81 27.35
N SER A 139 -5.18 0.93 26.53
CA SER A 139 -5.80 -0.22 25.89
C SER A 139 -4.92 -0.83 24.80
N ILE A 140 -4.23 0.01 24.01
CA ILE A 140 -3.28 -0.41 22.97
C ILE A 140 -2.08 -1.13 23.59
N THR A 141 -1.37 -0.47 24.51
CA THR A 141 -0.16 -1.02 25.17
C THR A 141 -0.40 -2.31 25.95
N ARG A 142 -1.60 -2.51 26.51
CA ARG A 142 -1.95 -3.74 27.26
C ARG A 142 -2.43 -4.87 26.34
N GLY A 143 -2.35 -4.71 25.02
CA GLY A 143 -2.80 -5.69 24.04
C GLY A 143 -4.31 -5.95 24.05
N ARG A 144 -5.10 -5.10 24.75
CA ARG A 144 -6.56 -5.22 24.84
C ARG A 144 -7.26 -4.69 23.60
N GLU A 145 -6.61 -3.75 22.93
CA GLU A 145 -6.96 -3.31 21.59
C GLU A 145 -5.73 -3.43 20.70
N VAL A 146 -5.80 -4.28 19.69
CA VAL A 146 -4.86 -4.20 18.56
C VAL A 146 -5.19 -2.91 17.83
N ILE A 147 -4.18 -2.09 17.49
CA ILE A 147 -4.35 -1.04 16.47
C ILE A 147 -4.87 -1.80 15.26
N LYS A 148 -6.19 -1.73 15.03
CA LYS A 148 -6.77 -2.38 13.87
C LYS A 148 -6.02 -1.75 12.71
N PRO A 149 -5.32 -2.54 11.87
CA PRO A 149 -4.83 -1.98 10.63
C PRO A 149 -6.03 -1.28 10.02
N SER A 150 -5.81 -0.07 9.49
CA SER A 150 -6.78 0.56 8.60
C SER A 150 -7.36 -0.55 7.76
N ALA A 151 -8.70 -0.70 7.73
CA ALA A 151 -9.31 -1.73 6.90
C ALA A 151 -8.54 -1.72 5.59
N PRO A 152 -7.88 -2.84 5.19
CA PRO A 152 -7.00 -2.83 4.04
C PRO A 152 -7.80 -2.12 2.96
N ALA A 153 -7.28 -1.00 2.45
CA ALA A 153 -7.98 -0.26 1.43
C ALA A 153 -8.35 -1.32 0.41
N ASP A 154 -9.63 -1.66 0.34
CA ASP A 154 -9.99 -2.77 -0.49
C ASP A 154 -9.61 -2.31 -1.88
N ASN A 155 -8.90 -3.15 -2.62
CA ASN A 155 -8.41 -2.75 -3.93
C ASN A 155 -9.57 -2.40 -4.90
N ASN A 156 -10.81 -2.61 -4.45
CA ASN A 156 -12.04 -2.41 -5.18
C ASN A 156 -12.81 -1.14 -4.76
N THR A 157 -12.66 -0.58 -3.55
CA THR A 157 -13.34 0.71 -3.26
C THR A 157 -12.42 1.88 -3.61
N PRO A 158 -12.89 2.80 -4.48
CA PRO A 158 -12.13 4.00 -4.80
C PRO A 158 -11.92 4.83 -3.55
N VAL A 159 -10.68 5.31 -3.35
CA VAL A 159 -10.39 6.28 -2.30
C VAL A 159 -11.15 7.58 -2.59
N PRO A 160 -12.01 8.07 -1.68
CA PRO A 160 -12.74 9.30 -1.91
C PRO A 160 -11.76 10.47 -1.80
N PHE A 161 -11.23 10.95 -2.92
CA PHE A 161 -10.60 12.26 -2.95
C PHE A 161 -11.69 13.31 -2.78
N GLY A 162 -11.59 14.08 -1.69
CA GLY A 162 -12.61 14.99 -1.19
C GLY A 162 -13.35 15.76 -2.28
N TYR A 163 -14.61 15.39 -2.50
CA TYR A 163 -15.57 16.23 -3.17
C TYR A 163 -16.23 17.09 -2.09
N HIS A 164 -15.61 18.22 -1.73
CA HIS A 164 -16.43 19.33 -1.26
C HIS A 164 -17.20 19.82 -2.49
N LYS A 165 -18.46 19.38 -2.63
CA LYS A 165 -19.42 20.10 -3.47
C LYS A 165 -19.62 21.45 -2.80
N SER A 166 -18.76 22.43 -3.06
CA SER A 166 -19.16 23.81 -2.91
C SER A 166 -20.31 24.00 -3.91
N ASN A 167 -21.55 24.00 -3.41
CA ASN A 167 -22.75 24.43 -4.14
C ASN A 167 -22.70 25.95 -4.42
N ALA A 168 -21.58 26.43 -4.96
CA ALA A 168 -21.50 27.77 -5.53
C ALA A 168 -22.01 27.62 -6.96
N ASN A 169 -23.29 27.95 -7.16
CA ASN A 169 -23.86 28.13 -8.49
C ASN A 169 -23.13 29.33 -9.14
N PRO A 170 -22.25 29.16 -10.15
CA PRO A 170 -21.48 30.27 -10.71
C PRO A 170 -22.33 31.18 -11.59
N PHE A 171 -23.57 30.80 -11.88
CA PHE A 171 -24.54 31.58 -12.63
C PHE A 171 -25.88 31.54 -11.91
N GLY A 172 -26.01 32.35 -10.87
CA GLY A 172 -27.31 32.70 -10.31
C GLY A 172 -28.13 33.45 -11.35
N LYS A 173 -29.26 32.85 -11.73
CA LYS A 173 -30.49 33.56 -12.04
C LYS A 173 -31.59 32.94 -11.18
#